data_AF-X1AP08-F1
#
_entry.id   AF-X1AP08-F1
#
_cell.length_a   1.000
_cell.length_b   1.000
_cell.length_c   1.000
_cell.angle_alpha   90.00
_cell.angle_beta   90.00
_cell.angle_gamma   90.00
#
_symmetry.space_group_name_H-M   'P 1'
#
loop_
_entity.id
_entity.type
_entity.pdbx_description
1 polymer ?
#
loop_
_entity_poly.entity_id
_entity_poly.type
_entity_poly.pdbx_seq_one_letter_code
_entity_poly.pdbx_strand_id
1 'polypeptide(L)' 'MPLTPFHWGPSSLIGILLFKIFDFPTLFISSVIIDIEPLCVILFNLNYPLHGFFHSFLGGSILAILTAS' A
#
# COMPACT_ATOMS: atom_id res chain seq x y z
N MET A 1 -6.36 6.91 3.88
CA MET A 1 -7.48 7.19 2.93
C MET A 1 -7.69 5.90 2.14
N PRO A 2 -8.85 5.56 1.57
CA PRO A 2 -9.07 4.17 1.15
C PRO A 2 -8.43 3.79 -0.19
N LEU A 3 -7.91 4.74 -0.98
CA LEU A 3 -7.42 4.48 -2.34
C LEU A 3 -6.14 5.29 -2.69
N THR A 4 -5.27 4.69 -3.50
CA THR A 4 -3.92 5.10 -3.92
C THR A 4 -3.79 6.45 -4.59
N PRO A 5 -4.78 6.99 -5.34
CA PRO A 5 -4.66 8.35 -5.84
C PRO A 5 -4.40 9.38 -4.72
N PHE A 6 -4.76 9.05 -3.48
CA PHE A 6 -4.47 9.88 -2.30
C PHE A 6 -3.16 9.51 -1.57
N HIS A 7 -2.60 8.32 -1.78
CA HIS A 7 -1.39 7.83 -1.08
C HIS A 7 -0.06 8.14 -1.80
N TRP A 8 -0.10 8.39 -3.11
CA TRP A 8 1.09 8.69 -3.92
C TRP A 8 1.68 10.09 -3.71
N GLY A 9 1.18 10.90 -2.78
CA GLY A 9 1.73 12.25 -2.54
C GLY A 9 3.09 12.21 -1.81
N PRO A 10 3.13 12.28 -0.47
CA PRO A 10 4.38 12.31 0.28
C PRO A 10 5.25 11.06 0.09
N SER A 11 4.63 9.88 -0.09
CA SER A 11 5.35 8.61 -0.24
C SER A 11 6.18 8.58 -1.52
N SER A 12 5.63 9.06 -2.64
CA SER A 12 6.35 9.10 -3.91
C SER A 12 7.46 10.16 -3.90
N LEU A 13 7.24 11.31 -3.22
CA LEU A 13 8.29 12.30 -3.02
C LEU A 13 9.49 11.69 -2.28
N ILE A 14 9.25 11.00 -1.16
CA ILE A 14 10.30 10.34 -0.36
C ILE A 14 10.96 9.22 -1.17
N GLY A 15 10.17 8.38 -1.86
CA GLY A 15 10.68 7.28 -2.65
C GLY A 15 11.58 7.72 -3.81
N ILE A 16 11.26 8.84 -4.47
CA ILE A 16 12.11 9.42 -5.51
C ILE A 16 13.37 10.04 -4.90
N LEU A 17 13.25 10.79 -3.81
CA LEU A 17 14.42 11.40 -3.14
C LEU A 17 15.43 10.34 -2.65
N LEU A 18 14.93 9.18 -2.26
CA LEU A 18 15.72 8.08 -1.71
C LEU A 18 15.83 6.88 -2.65
N PHE A 19 15.61 7.03 -3.96
CA PHE A 19 15.56 5.91 -4.91
C PHE A 19 16.83 5.03 -4.96
N LYS A 20 17.98 5.56 -4.50
CA LYS A 20 19.24 4.79 -4.39
C LYS A 20 19.26 3.81 -3.21
N ILE A 21 18.35 3.98 -2.27
CA ILE A 21 18.25 3.23 -1.01
C ILE A 21 16.89 2.52 -0.90
N PHE A 22 15.85 3.10 -1.50
CA PHE A 22 14.49 2.59 -1.54
C PHE A 22 14.13 2.04 -2.91
N ASP A 23 13.53 0.86 -2.93
CA ASP A 23 12.88 0.27 -4.09
C ASP A 23 11.57 1.02 -4.39
N PHE A 24 11.67 2.03 -5.25
CA PHE A 24 10.56 2.86 -5.66
C PHE A 24 9.45 2.09 -6.40
N PRO A 25 9.75 1.19 -7.37
CA PRO A 25 8.75 0.31 -7.96
C PRO A 25 7.95 -0.49 -6.93
N THR A 26 8.62 -1.08 -5.94
CA THR A 26 7.96 -1.82 -4.86
C THR A 26 7.02 -0.94 -4.06
N LEU A 27 7.45 0.27 -3.68
CA LEU A 27 6.59 1.22 -2.97
C LEU A 27 5.33 1.55 -3.78
N PHE A 28 5.48 1.73 -5.10
CA PHE A 28 4.37 2.07 -5.97
C PHE A 28 3.37 0.91 -6.14
N ILE A 29 3.87 -0.29 -6.43
CA ILE A 29 3.07 -1.50 -6.64
C ILE A 29 2.37 -1.91 -5.34
N SER A 30 3.10 -1.99 -4.24
CA SER A 30 2.54 -2.38 -2.93
C SER A 30 1.43 -1.42 -2.48
N SER A 31 1.60 -0.11 -2.73
CA SER A 31 0.56 0.88 -2.41
C SER A 31 -0.75 0.58 -3.14
N VAL A 32 -0.71 0.20 -4.42
CA VAL A 32 -1.91 -0.13 -5.21
C VAL A 32 -2.56 -1.42 -4.72
N ILE A 33 -1.76 -2.43 -4.37
CA ILE A 33 -2.29 -3.71 -3.91
C ILE A 33 -2.99 -3.56 -2.54
N ILE A 34 -2.45 -2.72 -1.64
CA ILE A 34 -3.02 -2.47 -0.32
C ILE A 34 -4.46 -1.94 -0.39
N ASP A 35 -4.80 -1.18 -1.43
CA ASP A 35 -6.16 -0.65 -1.63
C ASP A 35 -7.23 -1.71 -1.86
N ILE A 36 -6.84 -2.93 -2.28
CA ILE A 36 -7.79 -4.03 -2.51
C ILE A 36 -8.55 -4.34 -1.21
N GLU A 37 -7.91 -4.20 -0.05
CA GLU A 37 -8.53 -4.44 1.25
C GLU A 37 -9.73 -3.50 1.51
N PRO A 38 -9.57 -2.17 1.60
CA PRO A 38 -10.69 -1.25 1.77
C PRO A 38 -11.67 -1.28 0.60
N LEU A 39 -11.21 -1.50 -0.64
CA LEU A 39 -12.08 -1.63 -1.81
C LEU A 39 -13.06 -2.80 -1.64
N CYS A 40 -12.59 -3.96 -1.21
CA CYS A 40 -13.43 -5.13 -0.94
C CYS A 40 -14.44 -4.86 0.19
N VAL A 41 -14.00 -4.21 1.28
CA VAL A 41 -14.90 -3.85 2.39
C VAL A 41 -16.05 -2.97 1.90
N ILE A 42 -15.75 -1.95 1.10
CA ILE A 42 -16.75 -1.02 0.57
C ILE A 42 -17.67 -1.70 -0.45
N LEU A 43 -17.11 -2.44 -1.43
CA LEU A 43 -17.88 -3.05 -2.52
C LEU A 43 -18.81 -4.18 -2.03
N PHE A 44 -18.36 -4.96 -1.06
CA PHE A 44 -19.11 -6.11 -0.54
C PHE A 44 -19.79 -5.82 0.81
N ASN A 45 -19.69 -4.60 1.33
CA ASN A 45 -20.24 -4.19 2.63
C ASN A 45 -19.85 -5.18 3.76
N LEU A 46 -18.56 -5.54 3.81
CA LEU A 46 -18.06 -6.56 4.73
C LEU A 46 -18.04 -6.03 6.17
N ASN A 47 -18.33 -6.91 7.14
CA ASN A 47 -18.07 -6.64 8.56
C ASN A 47 -16.57 -6.81 8.89
N TYR A 48 -15.73 -6.00 8.25
CA TYR A 48 -14.27 -6.01 8.38
C TYR A 48 -13.77 -4.56 8.37
N PRO A 49 -12.72 -4.20 9.16
CA PRO A 49 -12.21 -2.83 9.18
C PRO A 49 -11.65 -2.41 7.82
N LEU A 50 -11.84 -1.14 7.45
CA LEU A 50 -11.27 -0.58 6.22
C LEU A 50 -9.73 -0.66 6.16
N HIS A 51 -9.06 -0.71 7.31
CA HIS A 51 -7.61 -0.84 7.43
C HIS A 51 -7.33 -2.03 8.34
N GLY A 52 -7.13 -3.20 7.73
CA GLY A 52 -6.99 -4.47 8.43
C GLY A 52 -5.57 -5.01 8.37
N PHE A 53 -5.42 -6.30 8.09
CA PHE A 53 -4.14 -6.99 8.05
C PHE A 53 -3.14 -6.34 7.10
N PHE A 54 -3.54 -5.97 5.88
CA PHE A 54 -2.61 -5.39 4.90
C PHE A 54 -2.18 -3.96 5.23
N HIS A 55 -2.94 -3.29 6.11
CA HIS A 55 -2.58 -2.00 6.71
C HIS A 55 -1.86 -2.13 8.06
N SER A 56 -1.45 -3.33 8.46
CA SER A 56 -0.56 -3.55 9.61
C SER A 56 0.91 -3.52 9.20
N PHE A 57 1.81 -3.26 10.14
CA PHE A 57 3.25 -3.31 9.88
C PHE A 57 3.68 -4.67 9.32
N LEU A 58 3.14 -5.77 9.86
CA LEU A 58 3.46 -7.12 9.43
C LEU A 58 2.93 -7.40 8.02
N GLY A 59 1.64 -7.16 7.76
CA GLY A 59 1.03 -7.42 6.46
C GLY A 59 1.63 -6.55 5.35
N GLY A 60 1.87 -5.27 5.63
CA GLY A 60 2.55 -4.37 4.70
C GLY A 60 4.00 -4.79 4.41
N SER A 61 4.74 -5.25 5.42
CA SER A 61 6.11 -5.76 5.22
C SER A 61 6.15 -7.02 4.38
N ILE A 62 5.23 -7.96 4.60
CA ILE A 62 5.10 -9.17 3.79
C ILE A 62 4.82 -8.78 2.33
N LEU A 63 3.87 -7.87 2.11
CA LEU A 63 3.52 -7.41 0.78
C LEU A 63 4.70 -6.75 0.07
N ALA A 64 5.44 -5.88 0.77
CA ALA A 64 6.63 -5.22 0.23
C ALA A 64 7.70 -6.24 -0.20
N ILE A 65 7.94 -7.28 0.60
CA ILE A 65 8.88 -8.36 0.26
C ILE A 65 8.40 -9.13 -0.98
N LEU A 66 7.09 -9.40 -1.09
CA LEU A 66 6.52 -10.12 -2.23
C LEU A 66 6.58 -9.32 -3.54
N THR A 67 6.55 -7.98 -3.45
CA THR A 67 6.62 -7.09 -4.62
C THR A 67 8.03 -6.58 -4.92
N ALA A 68 9.03 -6.95 -4.11
CA ALA A 68 10.44 -6.52 -4.24
C ALA A 68 11.00 -6.78 -5.65
N SER A 69 11.69 -5.80 -6.23
CA SER A 69 12.22 -5.85 -7.61
C SER A 69 13.62 -5.27 -7.77
#